data_AF-A0A8J3SUN9-F1
#
_entry.id   AF-A0A8J3SUN9-F1
#
_cell.length_a   1.000
_cell.length_b   1.000
_cell.length_c   1.000
_cell.angle_alpha   90.00
_cell.angle_beta   90.00
_cell.angle_gamma   90.00
#
_symmetry.space_group_name_H-M   'P 1'
#
loop_
_entity.id
_entity.type
_entity.pdbx_description
1 polymer ?
#
loop_
_entity_poly.entity_id
_entity_poly.type
_entity_poly.pdbx_seq_one_letter_code
_entity_poly.pdbx_strand_id
1 'polypeptide(L)'
;MPYGGEDATHGPAGSDPEPARLRPAGGAAEGAPCPATVLSWDGDALVAADTLSGSSVRLTPATLYHYRCAQKVIGRGKQEPHTVGGLAALDADGLVLLDLPGRWESREVSAFAAGRGTPITDARTAPSERVRAVVAGRAPGWGRLSGLPASRLSRRRKLAIIGMGAAGLLVMAYVITAGSVDGGLRRASSGRSRPRAPRPDAWAPSGTRPR
;
A
#
# COMPACT_ATOMS: atom_id res chain seq x y z
N MET A 1 4.95 -18.98 76.57
CA MET A 1 4.15 -18.92 75.33
C MET A 1 4.61 -17.73 74.49
N PRO A 2 5.61 -17.86 73.60
CA PRO A 2 5.91 -16.80 72.64
C PRO A 2 5.74 -17.25 71.17
N TYR A 3 5.04 -16.39 70.43
CA TYR A 3 5.22 -16.01 69.02
C TYR A 3 5.58 -17.09 68.00
N GLY A 4 4.56 -17.61 67.31
CA GLY A 4 4.71 -18.20 65.98
C GLY A 4 4.72 -17.08 64.94
N GLY A 5 5.87 -16.85 64.31
CA GLY A 5 6.04 -15.88 63.24
C GLY A 5 5.36 -16.36 61.96
N GLU A 6 4.52 -15.49 61.40
CA GLU A 6 3.97 -15.65 60.05
C GLU A 6 5.08 -15.31 59.05
N ASP A 7 5.71 -16.35 58.51
CA ASP A 7 6.58 -16.24 57.33
C ASP A 7 5.71 -15.85 56.14
N ALA A 8 5.56 -14.53 55.93
CA ALA A 8 5.00 -13.94 54.73
C ALA A 8 5.92 -14.26 53.55
N THR A 9 5.71 -15.45 52.96
CA THR A 9 6.36 -15.89 51.74
C THR A 9 5.94 -14.94 50.64
N HIS A 10 6.80 -13.97 50.34
CA HIS A 10 6.73 -13.16 49.13
C HIS A 10 6.85 -14.12 47.94
N GLY A 11 5.70 -14.56 47.41
CA GLY A 11 5.64 -15.23 46.13
C GLY A 11 6.33 -14.35 45.10
N PRO A 12 7.16 -14.91 44.21
CA PRO A 12 7.87 -14.13 43.21
C PRO A 12 6.84 -13.31 42.46
N ALA A 13 7.05 -11.98 42.45
CA ALA A 13 6.23 -11.03 41.71
C ALA A 13 5.95 -11.64 40.34
N GLY A 14 4.69 -12.04 40.13
CA GLY A 14 4.29 -12.76 38.93
C GLY A 14 4.61 -11.88 37.75
N SER A 15 5.59 -12.29 36.94
CA SER A 15 5.88 -11.61 35.68
C SER A 15 4.60 -11.63 34.88
N ASP A 16 3.98 -10.46 34.68
CA ASP A 16 2.84 -10.33 33.81
C ASP A 16 3.19 -10.99 32.47
N PRO A 17 2.36 -11.93 31.97
CA PRO A 17 2.67 -12.64 30.75
C PRO A 17 2.90 -11.60 29.64
N GLU A 18 4.07 -11.64 29.01
CA GLU A 18 4.41 -10.70 27.95
C GLU A 18 3.28 -10.74 26.90
N PRO A 19 2.69 -9.58 26.55
CA PRO A 19 1.57 -9.57 25.63
C PRO A 19 1.99 -10.23 24.32
N ALA A 20 1.15 -11.15 23.81
CA ALA A 20 1.44 -11.85 22.57
C ALA A 20 1.74 -10.84 21.44
N ARG A 21 2.87 -11.03 20.77
CA ARG A 21 3.32 -10.19 19.65
C ARG A 21 3.34 -11.03 18.38
N LEU A 22 2.83 -10.46 17.30
CA LEU A 22 2.81 -11.09 15.98
C LEU A 22 3.66 -10.26 15.01
N ARG A 23 4.48 -10.94 14.20
CA ARG A 23 5.38 -10.34 13.21
C ARG A 23 5.17 -10.99 11.85
N PRO A 24 5.41 -10.30 10.74
CA PRO A 24 5.42 -10.93 9.44
C PRO A 24 6.58 -11.92 9.34
N ALA A 25 6.30 -13.10 8.81
CA ALA A 25 7.25 -14.16 8.47
C ALA A 25 8.02 -13.88 7.16
N GLY A 26 7.72 -12.79 6.45
CA GLY A 26 8.40 -12.42 5.20
C GLY A 26 7.80 -11.22 4.49
N GLY A 27 8.37 -10.89 3.34
CA GLY A 27 7.88 -9.82 2.46
C GLY A 27 6.47 -10.06 1.93
N ALA A 28 5.84 -8.98 1.48
CA ALA A 28 4.49 -9.03 0.90
C ALA A 28 4.44 -9.85 -0.40
N ALA A 29 5.55 -9.96 -1.12
CA ALA A 29 5.74 -10.80 -2.29
C ALA A 29 7.01 -11.65 -2.13
N GLU A 30 7.16 -12.67 -2.96
CA GLU A 30 8.37 -13.50 -2.98
C GLU A 30 9.61 -12.66 -3.28
N GLY A 31 10.65 -12.81 -2.44
CA GLY A 31 11.89 -12.02 -2.53
C GLY A 31 11.76 -10.55 -2.07
N ALA A 32 10.58 -10.08 -1.68
CA ALA A 32 10.42 -8.73 -1.15
C ALA A 32 10.98 -8.63 0.29
N PRO A 33 11.47 -7.45 0.72
CA PRO A 33 11.94 -7.26 2.09
C PRO A 33 10.83 -7.51 3.11
N CYS A 34 11.20 -8.08 4.26
CA CYS A 34 10.26 -8.29 5.37
C CYS A 34 9.89 -6.94 6.01
N PRO A 35 8.59 -6.62 6.16
CA PRO A 35 8.14 -5.44 6.91
C PRO A 35 8.57 -5.50 8.37
N ALA A 36 9.00 -4.37 8.91
CA ALA A 36 9.30 -4.21 10.33
C ALA A 36 8.06 -3.80 11.14
N THR A 37 6.91 -4.42 10.83
CA THR A 37 5.66 -4.21 11.56
C THR A 37 5.52 -5.21 12.69
N VAL A 38 5.07 -4.77 13.86
CA VAL A 38 4.73 -5.61 15.01
C VAL A 38 3.28 -5.36 15.38
N LEU A 39 2.53 -6.45 15.56
CA LEU A 39 1.18 -6.42 16.10
C LEU A 39 1.20 -6.87 17.56
N SER A 40 0.41 -6.18 18.38
CA SER A 40 0.17 -6.52 19.78
C SER A 40 -1.23 -6.10 20.18
N TRP A 41 -1.70 -6.59 21.33
CA TRP A 41 -2.95 -6.17 21.93
C TRP A 41 -2.70 -5.30 23.16
N ASP A 42 -3.40 -4.16 23.24
CA ASP A 42 -3.47 -3.29 24.43
C ASP A 42 -4.95 -3.17 24.85
N GLY A 43 -5.34 -4.01 25.81
CA GLY A 43 -6.75 -4.30 26.06
C GLY A 43 -7.39 -4.87 24.79
N ASP A 44 -8.57 -4.37 24.44
CA ASP A 44 -9.30 -4.80 23.23
C ASP A 44 -8.80 -4.11 21.95
N ALA A 45 -7.83 -3.20 22.08
CA ALA A 45 -7.30 -2.47 20.95
C ALA A 45 -6.12 -3.22 20.31
N LEU A 46 -6.21 -3.45 19.00
CA LEU A 46 -5.10 -3.84 18.17
C LEU A 46 -4.14 -2.67 18.04
N VAL A 47 -2.87 -2.89 18.39
CA VAL A 47 -1.78 -1.94 18.19
C VAL A 47 -0.88 -2.48 17.10
N ALA A 48 -0.69 -1.68 16.04
CA ALA A 48 0.24 -1.96 14.97
C ALA A 48 1.35 -0.91 14.97
N ALA A 49 2.58 -1.35 15.21
CA ALA A 49 3.75 -0.50 15.26
C ALA A 49 4.69 -0.80 14.09
N ASP A 50 5.13 0.24 13.37
CA ASP A 50 6.24 0.18 12.43
C ASP A 50 7.53 0.57 13.15
N THR A 51 8.39 -0.41 13.43
CA THR A 51 9.62 -0.18 14.21
C THR A 51 10.69 0.60 13.45
N LEU A 52 10.57 0.75 12.12
CA LEU A 52 11.52 1.56 11.34
C LEU A 52 11.14 3.04 11.34
N SER A 53 9.85 3.36 11.22
CA SER A 53 9.40 4.76 11.24
C SER A 53 9.06 5.27 12.65
N GLY A 54 8.84 4.38 13.61
CA GLY A 54 8.30 4.71 14.93
C GLY A 54 6.80 5.01 14.91
N SER A 55 6.13 4.86 13.76
CA SER A 55 4.68 5.08 13.65
C SER A 55 3.93 3.96 14.35
N SER A 56 2.84 4.31 15.03
CA SER A 56 1.96 3.34 15.68
C SER A 56 0.50 3.72 15.42
N VAL A 57 -0.34 2.72 15.20
CA VAL A 57 -1.79 2.86 15.02
C VAL A 57 -2.48 1.96 16.04
N ARG A 58 -3.47 2.51 16.73
CA ARG A 58 -4.32 1.80 17.69
C ARG A 58 -5.76 1.82 17.19
N LEU A 59 -6.40 0.65 17.10
CA LEU A 59 -7.77 0.51 16.60
C LEU A 59 -8.46 -0.72 17.21
N THR A 60 -9.79 -0.80 17.11
CA THR A 60 -10.60 -1.95 17.57
C THR A 60 -11.25 -2.60 16.36
N PRO A 61 -10.62 -3.60 15.74
CA PRO A 61 -11.15 -4.19 14.52
C PRO A 61 -12.26 -5.19 14.84
N ALA A 62 -13.27 -5.26 13.98
CA ALA A 62 -14.31 -6.29 14.09
C ALA A 62 -13.82 -7.64 13.56
N THR A 63 -12.88 -7.65 12.61
CA THR A 63 -12.34 -8.88 12.02
C THR A 63 -10.93 -8.66 11.48
N LEU A 64 -10.08 -9.68 11.58
CA LEU A 64 -8.81 -9.74 10.86
C LEU A 64 -8.98 -10.52 9.56
N TYR A 65 -8.48 -9.98 8.45
CA TYR A 65 -8.62 -10.54 7.12
C TYR A 65 -7.25 -10.90 6.57
N HIS A 66 -6.91 -12.19 6.59
CA HIS A 66 -5.62 -12.70 6.10
C HIS A 66 -5.76 -13.03 4.62
N TYR A 67 -5.02 -12.34 3.76
CA TYR A 67 -5.28 -12.41 2.33
C TYR A 67 -4.04 -12.72 1.50
N ARG A 68 -4.30 -13.24 0.30
CA ARG A 68 -3.31 -13.46 -0.76
C ARG A 68 -3.99 -13.15 -2.10
N CYS A 69 -3.38 -12.31 -2.92
CA CYS A 69 -3.95 -11.84 -4.18
C CYS A 69 -2.91 -11.89 -5.29
N ALA A 70 -3.28 -12.42 -6.45
CA ALA A 70 -2.50 -12.26 -7.66
C ALA A 70 -2.66 -10.83 -8.19
N GLN A 71 -1.53 -10.18 -8.47
CA GLN A 71 -1.42 -8.88 -9.12
C GLN A 71 -0.61 -9.04 -10.40
N LYS A 72 -0.92 -8.22 -11.40
CA LYS A 72 -0.17 -8.17 -12.64
C LYS A 72 0.76 -6.96 -12.57
N VAL A 73 2.07 -7.20 -12.49
CA VAL A 73 3.08 -6.13 -12.48
C VAL A 73 3.69 -6.02 -13.88
N ILE A 74 3.78 -4.79 -14.39
CA ILE A 74 4.44 -4.53 -15.68
C ILE A 74 5.92 -4.25 -15.39
N GLY A 75 6.76 -5.27 -15.59
CA GLY A 75 8.22 -5.19 -15.44
C GLY A 75 8.91 -5.31 -16.80
N ARG A 76 9.80 -4.37 -17.14
CA ARG A 76 10.57 -4.39 -18.41
C ARG A 76 9.72 -4.64 -19.67
N GLY A 77 8.50 -4.10 -19.71
CA GLY A 77 7.56 -4.29 -20.83
C GLY A 77 6.87 -5.65 -20.91
N LYS A 78 7.12 -6.55 -19.94
CA LYS A 78 6.41 -7.82 -19.79
C LYS A 78 5.49 -7.79 -18.57
N GLN A 79 4.33 -8.42 -18.70
CA GLN A 79 3.39 -8.57 -17.60
C GLN A 79 3.69 -9.87 -16.88
N GLU A 80 4.18 -9.78 -15.65
CA GLU A 80 4.46 -10.95 -14.82
C GLU A 80 3.42 -11.07 -13.69
N PRO A 81 2.85 -12.27 -13.46
CA PRO A 81 2.02 -12.50 -12.30
C PRO A 81 2.87 -12.42 -11.04
N HIS A 82 2.43 -11.63 -10.07
CA HIS A 82 3.03 -11.52 -8.76
C HIS A 82 1.97 -11.75 -7.71
N THR A 83 2.29 -12.56 -6.71
CA THR A 83 1.37 -12.78 -5.61
C THR A 83 1.73 -11.89 -4.44
N VAL A 84 0.75 -11.14 -3.94
CA VAL A 84 0.90 -10.24 -2.80
C VAL A 84 0.05 -10.76 -1.64
N GLY A 85 0.65 -10.91 -0.46
CA GLY A 85 -0.02 -11.26 0.78
C GLY A 85 0.00 -10.11 1.80
N GLY A 86 -0.89 -10.21 2.78
CA GLY A 86 -0.97 -9.26 3.87
C GLY A 86 -2.05 -9.63 4.87
N LEU A 87 -2.16 -8.80 5.89
CA LEU A 87 -3.20 -8.86 6.91
C LEU A 87 -3.91 -7.51 6.92
N ALA A 88 -5.24 -7.52 6.87
CA ALA A 88 -6.03 -6.31 7.01
C ALA A 88 -6.88 -6.38 8.27
N ALA A 89 -7.02 -5.24 8.94
CA ALA A 89 -7.96 -5.07 10.04
C ALA A 89 -9.23 -4.39 9.50
N LEU A 90 -10.38 -5.04 9.65
CA LEU A 90 -11.67 -4.57 9.11
C LEU A 90 -12.55 -4.03 10.23
N ASP A 91 -13.40 -3.05 9.90
CA ASP A 91 -14.50 -2.61 10.75
C ASP A 91 -15.72 -3.56 10.64
N ALA A 92 -16.81 -3.20 11.33
CA ALA A 92 -18.04 -4.00 11.35
C ALA A 92 -18.74 -4.08 9.99
N ASP A 93 -18.49 -3.13 9.09
CA ASP A 93 -19.03 -3.09 7.74
C ASP A 93 -18.14 -3.86 6.73
N GLY A 94 -17.02 -4.42 7.20
CA GLY A 94 -16.05 -5.13 6.38
C GLY A 94 -15.13 -4.20 5.57
N LEU A 95 -15.07 -2.91 5.91
CA LEU A 95 -14.16 -1.95 5.29
C LEU A 95 -12.80 -1.97 5.99
N VAL A 96 -11.74 -1.75 5.23
CA VAL A 96 -10.36 -1.75 5.75
C VAL A 96 -10.12 -0.50 6.59
N LEU A 97 -9.76 -0.72 7.86
CA LEU A 97 -9.21 0.29 8.77
C LEU A 97 -7.69 0.36 8.65
N LEU A 98 -7.03 -0.79 8.50
CA LEU A 98 -5.57 -0.88 8.43
C LEU A 98 -5.13 -2.01 7.51
N ASP A 99 -4.26 -1.69 6.56
CA ASP A 99 -3.60 -2.66 5.69
C ASP A 99 -2.13 -2.88 6.10
N LEU A 100 -1.75 -4.14 6.32
CA LEU A 100 -0.43 -4.60 6.75
C LEU A 100 0.15 -5.58 5.72
N PRO A 101 0.81 -5.06 4.67
CA PRO A 101 1.44 -5.91 3.67
C PRO A 101 2.54 -6.76 4.31
N GLY A 102 2.66 -8.03 3.92
CA GLY A 102 3.62 -8.96 4.51
C GLY A 102 3.13 -10.40 4.42
N ARG A 103 4.05 -11.36 4.53
CA ARG A 103 3.66 -12.76 4.71
C ARG A 103 3.45 -12.99 6.20
N TRP A 104 2.28 -13.48 6.59
CA TRP A 104 1.95 -13.77 7.98
C TRP A 104 1.73 -15.28 8.16
N GLU A 105 2.21 -15.84 9.27
CA GLU A 105 2.06 -17.27 9.53
C GLU A 105 0.65 -17.55 10.04
N SER A 106 -0.03 -18.53 9.45
CA SER A 106 -1.50 -18.63 9.62
C SER A 106 -1.86 -19.10 11.01
N ARG A 107 -1.08 -20.04 11.54
CA ARG A 107 -1.24 -20.54 12.89
C ARG A 107 -1.02 -19.43 13.91
N GLU A 108 -0.02 -18.58 13.70
CA GLU A 108 0.27 -17.46 14.59
C GLU A 108 -0.81 -16.37 14.52
N VAL A 109 -1.31 -16.03 13.32
CA VAL A 109 -2.40 -15.04 13.17
C VAL A 109 -3.67 -15.56 13.85
N SER A 110 -4.04 -16.82 13.65
CA SER A 110 -5.20 -17.42 14.30
C SER A 110 -5.07 -17.46 15.82
N ALA A 111 -3.90 -17.85 16.35
CA ALA A 111 -3.65 -17.84 17.80
C ALA A 111 -3.68 -16.42 18.37
N PHE A 112 -3.08 -15.45 17.67
CA PHE A 112 -3.06 -14.05 18.05
C PHE A 112 -4.47 -13.44 18.09
N ALA A 113 -5.32 -13.76 17.10
CA ALA A 113 -6.71 -13.30 17.04
C ALA A 113 -7.58 -13.95 18.13
N ALA A 114 -7.41 -15.27 18.34
CA ALA A 114 -8.11 -16.02 19.37
C ALA A 114 -7.81 -15.49 20.79
N GLY A 115 -6.59 -15.00 21.03
CA GLY A 115 -6.20 -14.39 22.32
C GLY A 115 -7.05 -13.20 22.75
N ARG A 116 -7.81 -12.57 21.84
CA ARG A 116 -8.78 -11.49 22.13
C ARG A 116 -10.18 -11.76 21.61
N GLY A 117 -10.47 -12.98 21.16
CA GLY A 117 -11.76 -13.33 20.58
C GLY A 117 -12.09 -12.56 19.29
N THR A 118 -11.11 -11.99 18.60
CA THR A 118 -11.33 -11.30 17.32
C THR A 118 -11.49 -12.34 16.21
N PRO A 119 -12.59 -12.32 15.45
CA PRO A 119 -12.76 -13.21 14.29
C PRO A 119 -11.64 -13.05 13.27
N ILE A 120 -11.25 -14.17 12.64
CA ILE A 120 -10.31 -14.18 11.52
C ILE A 120 -10.98 -14.77 10.28
N THR A 121 -10.81 -14.10 9.14
CA THR A 121 -11.17 -14.62 7.82
C THR A 121 -9.90 -14.94 7.04
N ASP A 122 -9.65 -16.23 6.78
CA ASP A 122 -8.57 -16.67 5.89
C ASP A 122 -9.06 -16.67 4.44
N ALA A 123 -8.64 -15.65 3.69
CA ALA A 123 -9.00 -15.44 2.29
C ALA A 123 -7.84 -15.72 1.34
N ARG A 124 -6.80 -16.45 1.77
CA ARG A 124 -5.62 -16.72 0.92
C ARG A 124 -5.90 -17.64 -0.26
N THR A 125 -6.95 -18.46 -0.17
CA THR A 125 -7.42 -19.34 -1.24
C THR A 125 -8.62 -18.75 -1.99
N ALA A 126 -9.12 -17.58 -1.58
CA ALA A 126 -10.26 -16.94 -2.20
C ALA A 126 -9.91 -16.39 -3.59
N PRO A 127 -10.90 -16.24 -4.50
CA PRO A 127 -10.68 -15.62 -5.79
C PRO A 127 -10.09 -14.21 -5.65
N SER A 128 -9.05 -13.91 -6.43
CA SER A 128 -8.32 -12.64 -6.33
C SER A 128 -9.21 -11.41 -6.58
N GLU A 129 -10.31 -11.54 -7.33
CA GLU A 129 -11.29 -10.44 -7.51
C GLU A 129 -12.01 -10.09 -6.21
N ARG A 130 -12.46 -11.10 -5.46
CA ARG A 130 -13.12 -10.90 -4.17
C ARG A 130 -12.16 -10.29 -3.14
N VAL A 131 -10.93 -10.81 -3.08
CA VAL A 131 -9.89 -10.26 -2.21
C VAL A 131 -9.61 -8.79 -2.54
N ARG A 132 -9.48 -8.46 -3.84
CA ARG A 132 -9.26 -7.07 -4.28
C ARG A 132 -10.43 -6.17 -3.93
N ALA A 133 -11.66 -6.63 -4.07
CA ALA A 133 -12.85 -5.84 -3.72
C ALA A 133 -12.85 -5.49 -2.23
N VAL A 134 -12.60 -6.46 -1.36
CA VAL A 134 -12.51 -6.23 0.10
C VAL A 134 -11.38 -5.27 0.44
N VAL A 135 -10.16 -5.52 -0.07
CA VAL A 135 -8.99 -4.67 0.22
C VAL A 135 -9.10 -3.27 -0.39
N ALA A 136 -9.94 -3.08 -1.41
CA ALA A 136 -10.24 -1.77 -1.99
C ALA A 136 -11.28 -0.98 -1.19
N GLY A 137 -12.16 -1.66 -0.43
CA GLY A 137 -13.12 -1.03 0.48
C GLY A 137 -12.40 -0.41 1.66
N ARG A 138 -12.43 0.91 1.79
CA ARG A 138 -11.68 1.65 2.81
C ARG A 138 -12.64 2.42 3.71
N ALA A 139 -12.47 2.27 5.01
CA ALA A 139 -13.19 3.06 5.99
C ALA A 139 -12.64 4.51 6.03
N PRO A 140 -13.42 5.48 6.52
CA PRO A 140 -12.89 6.78 6.90
C PRO A 140 -11.75 6.62 7.92
N GLY A 141 -10.62 7.30 7.68
CA GLY A 141 -9.44 7.18 8.55
C GLY A 141 -8.57 5.94 8.32
N TRP A 142 -8.81 5.18 7.23
CA TRP A 142 -7.99 4.03 6.90
C TRP A 142 -6.49 4.39 6.79
N GLY A 143 -5.64 3.46 7.20
CA GLY A 143 -4.18 3.59 7.13
C GLY A 143 -3.52 2.39 6.45
N ARG A 144 -2.26 2.58 6.06
CA ARG A 144 -1.39 1.48 5.61
C ARG A 144 -0.03 1.61 6.29
N LEU A 145 0.36 0.60 7.05
CA LEU A 145 1.69 0.53 7.65
C LEU A 145 2.53 -0.46 6.86
N SER A 146 3.43 0.06 6.02
CA SER A 146 4.25 -0.78 5.16
C SER A 146 5.40 -1.47 5.89
N GLY A 147 5.90 -0.91 6.99
CA GLY A 147 7.08 -1.43 7.70
C GLY A 147 8.34 -1.50 6.83
N LEU A 148 8.37 -0.78 5.71
CA LEU A 148 9.47 -0.81 4.75
C LEU A 148 10.20 0.52 4.80
N PRO A 149 11.55 0.52 4.67
CA PRO A 149 12.28 1.76 4.58
C PRO A 149 11.73 2.57 3.42
N ALA A 150 11.37 3.83 3.68
CA ALA A 150 10.87 4.74 2.66
C ALA A 150 11.85 4.71 1.48
N SER A 151 11.37 4.33 0.29
CA SER A 151 12.24 4.17 -0.86
C SER A 151 12.97 5.49 -1.12
N ARG A 152 14.27 5.56 -0.81
CA ARG A 152 15.11 6.77 -0.99
C ARG A 152 15.10 7.26 -2.45
N LEU A 153 14.71 6.38 -3.37
CA LEU A 153 14.50 6.64 -4.79
C LEU A 153 13.52 7.79 -5.10
N SER A 154 12.54 8.06 -4.24
CA SER A 154 11.59 9.16 -4.50
C SER A 154 12.23 10.54 -4.39
N ARG A 155 13.23 10.74 -3.51
CA ARG A 155 13.89 12.05 -3.38
C ARG A 155 14.76 12.38 -4.59
N ARG A 156 15.58 11.43 -5.05
CA ARG A 156 16.42 11.63 -6.25
C ARG A 156 15.58 11.79 -7.50
N ARG A 157 14.50 11.02 -7.67
CA ARG A 157 13.57 11.20 -8.80
C ARG A 157 12.83 12.52 -8.74
N LYS A 158 12.36 12.97 -7.56
CA LYS A 158 11.75 14.30 -7.40
C LYS A 158 12.73 15.41 -7.81
N LEU A 159 13.98 15.33 -7.33
CA LEU A 159 15.02 16.29 -7.72
C LEU A 159 15.30 16.27 -9.22
N ALA A 160 15.40 15.08 -9.84
CA ALA A 160 15.62 14.95 -11.28
C ALA A 160 14.45 15.51 -12.10
N ILE A 161 13.20 15.28 -11.68
CA ILE A 161 12.00 15.82 -12.33
C ILE A 161 11.96 17.35 -12.22
N ILE A 162 12.26 17.90 -11.04
CA ILE A 162 12.34 19.34 -10.81
C ILE A 162 13.45 19.95 -11.69
N GLY A 163 14.62 19.30 -11.76
CA GLY A 163 15.73 19.73 -12.60
C GLY A 163 15.39 19.73 -14.09
N MET A 164 14.73 18.68 -14.60
CA MET A 164 14.27 18.64 -15.99
C MET A 164 13.22 19.71 -16.29
N GLY A 165 12.31 19.99 -15.35
CA GLY A 165 11.34 21.06 -15.49
C GLY A 165 12.00 22.44 -15.61
N ALA A 166 12.98 22.74 -14.74
CA ALA A 166 13.72 24.00 -14.77
C ALA A 166 14.55 24.16 -16.05
N ALA A 167 15.25 23.11 -16.49
CA ALA A 167 16.01 23.13 -17.74
C ALA A 167 15.10 23.34 -18.96
N GLY A 168 13.95 22.66 -19.02
CA GLY A 168 12.96 22.88 -20.07
C GLY A 168 12.44 24.32 -20.09
N LEU A 169 12.20 24.92 -18.93
CA LEU A 169 11.75 26.31 -18.81
C LEU A 169 12.83 27.31 -19.25
N LEU A 170 14.10 27.05 -18.93
CA LEU A 170 15.23 27.87 -19.39
C LEU A 170 15.41 27.78 -20.91
N VAL A 171 15.28 26.59 -21.51
CA VAL A 171 15.33 26.42 -22.97
C VAL A 171 14.18 27.19 -23.64
N MET A 172 12.96 27.09 -23.10
CA MET A 172 11.82 27.87 -23.61
C MET A 172 12.07 29.39 -23.52
N ALA A 173 12.58 29.87 -22.38
CA ALA A 173 12.91 31.29 -22.21
C ALA A 173 14.01 31.76 -23.17
N TYR A 174 15.02 30.92 -23.42
CA TYR A 174 16.08 31.20 -24.39
C TYR A 174 15.55 31.28 -25.82
N VAL A 175 14.68 30.34 -26.24
CA VAL A 175 14.08 30.37 -27.59
C VAL A 175 13.19 31.60 -27.79
N ILE A 176 12.43 32.04 -26.79
CA ILE A 176 11.60 33.25 -26.87
C ILE A 176 12.47 34.51 -27.00
N THR A 177 13.55 34.60 -26.23
CA THR A 177 14.46 35.76 -26.27
C THR A 177 15.30 35.79 -27.54
N ALA A 178 15.83 34.65 -28.00
CA ALA A 178 16.61 34.55 -29.23
C ALA A 178 15.74 34.70 -30.50
N GLY A 179 14.53 34.14 -30.51
CA GLY A 179 13.60 34.23 -31.64
C GLY A 179 13.02 35.63 -31.88
N SER A 180 13.18 36.54 -30.91
CA SER A 180 12.78 37.95 -31.05
C SER A 180 13.81 38.79 -31.83
N VAL A 181 15.01 38.27 -32.12
CA VAL A 181 16.10 39.03 -32.76
C VAL A 181 16.14 38.85 -34.30
N ASP A 182 15.57 37.79 -34.86
CA ASP A 182 15.61 37.52 -36.32
C ASP A 182 14.26 37.73 -37.07
N GLY A 183 13.21 38.19 -36.37
CA GLY A 183 11.89 38.42 -36.97
C GLY A 183 11.76 39.69 -37.83
N GLY A 184 12.85 40.42 -38.03
CA GLY A 184 12.85 41.77 -38.59
C GLY A 184 13.03 41.90 -40.10
N LEU A 185 13.00 40.86 -40.93
CA LEU A 185 13.07 41.04 -42.40
C LEU A 185 12.71 39.77 -43.19
N ARG A 186 11.44 39.36 -43.19
CA ARG A 186 10.89 38.61 -44.35
C ARG A 186 9.37 38.70 -44.42
N ARG A 187 8.89 39.90 -44.70
CA ARG A 187 7.55 40.13 -45.25
C ARG A 187 7.67 40.10 -46.78
N ALA A 188 7.49 38.93 -47.38
CA ALA A 188 7.21 38.83 -48.82
C ALA A 188 6.46 37.52 -49.14
N SER A 189 5.16 37.68 -49.39
CA SER A 189 4.40 37.03 -50.46
C SER A 189 4.74 35.58 -50.85
N SER A 190 3.82 34.68 -50.54
CA SER A 190 3.14 33.80 -51.51
C SER A 190 2.32 32.81 -50.67
N GLY A 191 1.01 32.77 -50.83
CA GLY A 191 0.45 32.00 -51.92
C GLY A 191 -0.27 30.81 -51.31
N ARG A 192 -1.60 30.96 -51.23
CA ARG A 192 -2.61 29.89 -51.31
C ARG A 192 -2.05 28.47 -51.36
N SER A 193 -2.46 27.67 -50.38
CA SER A 193 -3.09 26.36 -50.61
C SER A 193 -3.74 25.91 -49.31
N ARG A 194 -5.08 25.93 -49.25
CA ARG A 194 -5.84 25.21 -48.22
C ARG A 194 -5.77 23.72 -48.55
N PRO A 195 -5.20 22.84 -47.71
CA PRO A 195 -5.46 21.42 -47.81
C PRO A 195 -6.85 21.18 -47.23
N ARG A 196 -7.70 20.74 -48.15
CA ARG A 196 -9.03 20.15 -47.98
C ARG A 196 -9.07 19.22 -46.76
N ALA A 197 -10.02 19.45 -45.85
CA ALA A 197 -10.35 18.50 -44.79
C ALA A 197 -10.81 17.17 -45.41
N PRO A 198 -10.27 16.01 -45.01
CA PRO A 198 -10.92 14.74 -45.27
C PRO A 198 -12.21 14.64 -44.45
N ARG A 199 -13.28 14.21 -45.13
CA ARG A 199 -14.61 13.95 -44.59
C ARG A 199 -14.57 12.93 -43.44
N PRO A 200 -15.43 13.08 -42.42
CA PRO A 200 -15.73 12.02 -41.47
C PRO A 200 -16.71 11.03 -42.13
N ASP A 201 -16.19 10.03 -42.84
CA ASP A 201 -17.01 8.90 -43.26
C ASP A 201 -16.97 7.81 -42.19
N ALA A 202 -18.12 7.71 -41.51
CA ALA A 202 -18.80 6.48 -41.14
C ALA A 202 -17.95 5.29 -40.61
N TRP A 203 -17.99 5.08 -39.30
CA TRP A 203 -17.96 3.73 -38.75
C TRP A 203 -19.23 3.48 -37.94
N ALA A 204 -20.19 2.80 -38.57
CA ALA A 204 -21.39 2.26 -37.95
C ALA A 204 -21.12 0.87 -37.35
N PRO A 205 -21.84 0.45 -36.29
CA PRO A 205 -21.61 -0.79 -35.56
C PRO A 205 -22.23 -1.99 -36.28
N SER A 206 -21.56 -3.13 -36.33
CA SER A 206 -22.15 -4.39 -36.84
C SER A 206 -21.41 -5.62 -36.28
N GLY A 207 -22.17 -6.62 -35.81
CA GLY A 207 -21.69 -7.95 -35.41
C GLY A 207 -21.78 -8.18 -33.91
N THR A 208 -22.93 -8.52 -33.30
CA THR A 208 -23.73 -9.76 -33.44
C THR A 208 -22.95 -11.03 -33.01
N ARG A 209 -23.43 -11.65 -31.94
CA ARG A 209 -23.01 -12.94 -31.34
C ARG A 209 -23.08 -14.13 -32.32
N PRO A 210 -22.42 -15.25 -32.02
CA PRO A 210 -23.16 -16.48 -31.65
C PRO A 210 -22.56 -17.20 -30.43
N ARG A 211 -23.40 -17.49 -29.43
CA ARG A 211 -23.85 -18.81 -28.92
C ARG A 211 -22.81 -19.55 -28.09
#